data_AF-A0A1V5VYU5-F1
#
_entry.id   AF-A0A1V5VYU5-F1
#
_cell.length_a   1.000
_cell.length_b   1.000
_cell.length_c   1.000
_cell.angle_alpha   90.00
_cell.angle_beta   90.00
_cell.angle_gamma   90.00
#
_symmetry.space_group_name_H-M   'P 1'
#
loop_
_entity.id
_entity.type
_entity.pdbx_description
1 polymer ?
#
loop_
_entity_poly.entity_id
_entity_poly.type
_entity_poly.pdbx_seq_one_letter_code
_entity_poly.pdbx_strand_id
1 'polypeptide(L)'
;MNISAKQKRKKILSIIFLLSILAFTPEKVAKYEFPVYRVVIDPGHGGVFLKNKDSHGDRYDPVSGKYLDYFAEGANFNNLYERDIVFNIATLVLKYLKLCSSDGDFEKFRLIAKEFTEKPIKKIYIETMLTREEAIPFEEALKVPDPNGPFRLYDYPREGEIQKGRISRINEFKPHLVVSLHLADTAPSDYIGMNGIIVPPYNVLKKGFEMLKNKGRGDIPSKKILKSWFRESNRLSYKFFYLKDCSQYFTGYGIKKNYSIDLSDFKGYKHNMVSWIYQDPPNWYIIAREHRDESQYSNNYLKFKEEGKFWEREKGIYEEFRRGNSFHNFGGDNYFATYEIIKYIIASLNNSSIDHKNLVPGKPFISIWSVPLLINAISAYIELGYLDRKFDRTILTQKQEEIAKGIAVGIYSLLTGFEEISIKSKFRPSGKAIDFEKYRVSDEKTYFDIVTE
;
A
#
# COMPACT_ATOMS: atom_id res chain seq x y z
N MET A 1 65.79 -33.23 -10.39
CA MET A 1 65.01 -34.21 -9.61
C MET A 1 63.82 -34.68 -10.44
N ASN A 2 63.85 -35.94 -10.92
CA ASN A 2 62.76 -36.52 -11.70
C ASN A 2 61.56 -36.82 -10.79
N ILE A 3 60.51 -36.01 -10.90
CA ILE A 3 59.22 -36.29 -10.28
C ILE A 3 58.71 -37.61 -10.89
N SER A 4 58.57 -38.66 -10.08
CA SER A 4 58.20 -39.98 -10.59
C SER A 4 56.84 -39.93 -11.27
N ALA A 5 56.62 -40.77 -12.30
CA ALA A 5 55.36 -40.83 -13.04
C ALA A 5 54.13 -40.99 -12.11
N LYS A 6 54.32 -41.62 -10.94
CA LYS A 6 53.30 -41.81 -9.90
C LYS A 6 52.91 -40.49 -9.20
N GLN A 7 53.86 -39.58 -8.99
CA GLN A 7 53.59 -38.25 -8.44
C GLN A 7 52.88 -37.33 -9.45
N LYS A 8 53.23 -37.42 -10.75
CA LYS A 8 52.51 -36.71 -11.81
C LYS A 8 51.05 -37.17 -11.90
N ARG A 9 50.81 -38.50 -11.86
CA ARG A 9 49.44 -39.06 -11.87
C ARG A 9 48.62 -38.62 -10.66
N LYS A 10 49.20 -38.60 -9.46
CA LYS A 10 48.52 -38.09 -8.24
C LYS A 10 48.18 -36.60 -8.37
N LYS A 11 49.10 -35.77 -8.85
CA LYS A 11 48.81 -34.33 -9.07
C LYS A 11 47.68 -34.12 -10.08
N ILE A 12 47.69 -34.85 -11.19
CA ILE A 12 46.63 -34.76 -12.21
C ILE A 12 45.29 -35.20 -11.64
N LEU A 13 45.25 -36.31 -10.89
CA LEU A 13 44.03 -36.78 -10.23
C LEU A 13 43.52 -35.79 -9.17
N SER A 14 44.41 -35.16 -8.40
CA SER A 14 44.03 -34.12 -7.43
C SER A 14 43.51 -32.85 -8.11
N ILE A 15 44.08 -32.46 -9.25
CA ILE A 15 43.59 -31.31 -10.04
C ILE A 15 42.23 -31.62 -10.65
N ILE A 16 42.05 -32.82 -11.22
CA ILE A 16 40.75 -33.25 -11.76
C ILE A 16 39.71 -33.32 -10.64
N PHE A 17 40.07 -33.84 -9.47
CA PHE A 17 39.19 -33.90 -8.30
C PHE A 17 38.79 -32.48 -7.81
N LEU A 18 39.75 -31.55 -7.74
CA LEU A 18 39.45 -30.15 -7.39
C LEU A 18 38.57 -29.47 -8.45
N LEU A 19 38.83 -29.71 -9.73
CA LEU A 19 38.03 -29.17 -10.83
C LEU A 19 36.62 -29.77 -10.83
N SER A 20 36.45 -31.04 -10.48
CA SER A 20 35.13 -31.63 -10.28
C SER A 20 34.42 -31.06 -9.06
N ILE A 21 35.11 -30.80 -7.95
CA ILE A 21 34.49 -30.13 -6.79
C ILE A 21 34.06 -28.70 -7.14
N LEU A 22 34.86 -27.97 -7.94
CA LEU A 22 34.52 -26.63 -8.43
C LEU A 22 33.41 -26.65 -9.50
N ALA A 23 33.29 -27.72 -10.28
CA ALA A 23 32.20 -27.89 -11.25
C ALA A 23 30.89 -28.39 -10.61
N PHE A 24 30.98 -28.99 -9.42
CA PHE A 24 29.85 -29.44 -8.60
C PHE A 24 29.69 -28.61 -7.32
N THR A 25 30.22 -27.38 -7.26
CA THR A 25 29.70 -26.43 -6.28
C THR A 25 28.23 -26.23 -6.63
N PRO A 26 27.29 -26.51 -5.71
CA PRO A 26 25.89 -26.31 -6.00
C PRO A 26 25.71 -24.82 -6.32
N GLU A 27 25.53 -24.50 -7.60
CA GLU A 27 24.79 -23.30 -7.95
C GLU A 27 23.53 -23.35 -7.09
N LYS A 28 23.27 -22.27 -6.34
CA LYS A 28 22.09 -22.15 -5.48
C LYS A 28 20.88 -22.65 -6.29
N VAL A 29 20.45 -23.89 -6.01
CA VAL A 29 19.34 -24.50 -6.75
C VAL A 29 18.17 -23.58 -6.51
N ALA A 30 17.70 -22.91 -7.58
CA ALA A 30 16.56 -22.03 -7.48
C ALA A 30 15.42 -22.84 -6.86
N LYS A 31 14.94 -22.41 -5.68
CA LYS A 31 13.91 -23.14 -4.91
C LYS A 31 12.64 -23.37 -5.73
N TYR A 32 12.41 -22.54 -6.75
CA TYR A 32 11.29 -22.61 -7.68
C TYR A 32 11.79 -22.49 -9.13
N GLU A 33 11.11 -23.21 -10.03
CA GLU A 33 11.35 -23.17 -11.48
C GLU A 33 11.04 -21.77 -12.08
N PHE A 34 10.08 -21.05 -11.50
CA PHE A 34 9.61 -19.74 -11.97
C PHE A 34 9.79 -18.66 -10.89
N PRO A 35 9.91 -17.37 -11.27
CA PRO A 35 9.94 -16.27 -10.32
C PRO A 35 8.72 -16.27 -9.39
N VAL A 36 8.96 -15.96 -8.11
CA VAL A 36 7.92 -15.88 -7.07
C VAL A 36 7.69 -14.44 -6.69
N TYR A 37 6.42 -14.01 -6.76
CA TYR A 37 5.97 -12.72 -6.27
C TYR A 37 5.02 -12.91 -5.08
N ARG A 38 4.92 -11.88 -4.26
CA ARG A 38 4.09 -11.84 -3.05
C ARG A 38 3.11 -10.68 -3.19
N VAL A 39 1.82 -10.97 -3.14
CA VAL A 39 0.75 -9.99 -3.35
C VAL A 39 -0.22 -10.02 -2.19
N VAL A 40 -0.57 -8.84 -1.68
CA VAL A 40 -1.62 -8.69 -0.67
C VAL A 40 -2.85 -8.08 -1.31
N ILE A 41 -4.01 -8.66 -1.02
CA ILE A 41 -5.31 -8.02 -1.26
C ILE A 41 -5.84 -7.53 0.08
N ASP A 42 -6.07 -6.23 0.19
CA ASP A 42 -6.47 -5.55 1.42
C ASP A 42 -7.89 -4.96 1.29
N PRO A 43 -8.94 -5.72 1.63
CA PRO A 43 -10.28 -5.17 1.69
C PRO A 43 -10.42 -4.22 2.88
N GLY A 44 -10.81 -2.98 2.61
CA GLY A 44 -11.02 -1.93 3.60
C GLY A 44 -11.95 -2.35 4.74
N HIS A 45 -11.74 -1.74 5.92
CA HIS A 45 -12.62 -1.87 7.09
C HIS A 45 -12.79 -3.31 7.60
N GLY A 46 -13.94 -3.67 8.19
CA GLY A 46 -14.26 -5.02 8.69
C GLY A 46 -14.80 -5.03 10.13
N GLY A 47 -14.40 -4.05 10.93
CA GLY A 47 -14.95 -3.83 12.27
C GLY A 47 -16.19 -2.93 12.29
N VAL A 48 -16.53 -2.46 13.49
CA VAL A 48 -17.72 -1.64 13.76
C VAL A 48 -17.39 -0.41 14.60
N PHE A 49 -18.17 0.64 14.44
CA PHE A 49 -18.10 1.78 15.37
C PHE A 49 -18.75 1.41 16.71
N LEU A 50 -18.01 1.57 17.80
CA LEU A 50 -18.53 1.48 19.17
C LEU A 50 -18.16 2.73 19.98
N LYS A 51 -19.09 3.18 20.83
CA LYS A 51 -18.98 4.45 21.58
C LYS A 51 -17.82 4.50 22.57
N ASN A 52 -17.41 3.36 23.14
CA ASN A 52 -16.27 3.31 24.05
C ASN A 52 -14.96 3.28 23.25
N LYS A 53 -14.39 4.46 22.98
CA LYS A 53 -13.13 4.60 22.24
C LYS A 53 -11.95 3.96 22.95
N ASP A 54 -11.93 3.97 24.29
CA ASP A 54 -10.78 3.47 25.06
C ASP A 54 -10.60 1.95 24.92
N SER A 55 -11.66 1.21 24.60
CA SER A 55 -11.61 -0.24 24.36
C SER A 55 -11.74 -0.62 22.90
N HIS A 56 -12.45 0.18 22.09
CA HIS A 56 -12.83 -0.20 20.72
C HIS A 56 -12.31 0.75 19.64
N GLY A 57 -11.53 1.76 20.01
CA GLY A 57 -10.97 2.74 19.09
C GLY A 57 -9.96 2.14 18.12
N ASP A 58 -9.43 3.01 17.26
CA ASP A 58 -8.33 2.71 16.36
C ASP A 58 -7.16 3.66 16.65
N ARG A 59 -5.97 3.30 16.15
CA ARG A 59 -4.73 4.08 16.35
C ARG A 59 -4.36 4.21 17.83
N TYR A 60 -3.99 3.09 18.46
CA TYR A 60 -3.47 3.07 19.83
C TYR A 60 -2.13 3.77 19.89
N ASP A 61 -2.03 4.88 20.62
CA ASP A 61 -0.81 5.66 20.77
C ASP A 61 -0.10 5.34 22.09
N PRO A 62 1.09 4.72 22.07
CA PRO A 62 1.86 4.41 23.28
C PRO A 62 2.31 5.64 24.07
N VAL A 63 2.40 6.81 23.43
CA VAL A 63 2.76 8.07 24.11
C VAL A 63 1.68 8.42 25.12
N SER A 64 0.42 8.48 24.71
CA SER A 64 -0.72 8.78 25.59
C SER A 64 -1.33 7.57 26.30
N GLY A 65 -1.04 6.35 25.84
CA GLY A 65 -1.63 5.10 26.35
C GLY A 65 -3.11 4.93 25.95
N LYS A 66 -3.58 5.60 24.91
CA LYS A 66 -5.00 5.65 24.51
C LYS A 66 -5.17 5.49 23.00
N TYR A 67 -6.38 5.13 22.57
CA TYR A 67 -6.78 5.23 21.17
C TYR A 67 -7.06 6.68 20.78
N LEU A 68 -6.43 7.13 19.69
CA LEU A 68 -6.54 8.51 19.24
C LEU A 68 -7.86 8.77 18.51
N ASP A 69 -8.37 7.81 17.75
CA ASP A 69 -9.61 7.94 16.98
C ASP A 69 -10.59 6.79 17.29
N TYR A 70 -11.87 6.99 16.96
CA TYR A 70 -12.84 5.89 16.91
C TYR A 70 -12.52 4.96 15.74
N PHE A 71 -12.94 3.70 15.84
CA PHE A 71 -12.82 2.78 14.71
C PHE A 71 -13.69 3.25 13.53
N ALA A 72 -13.09 3.29 12.34
CA ALA A 72 -13.79 3.68 11.11
C ALA A 72 -14.39 2.45 10.44
N GLU A 73 -15.72 2.34 10.46
CA GLU A 73 -16.46 1.18 9.90
C GLU A 73 -16.62 1.19 8.38
N GLY A 74 -16.30 2.32 7.73
CA GLY A 74 -16.40 2.50 6.28
C GLY A 74 -17.72 3.14 5.84
N ALA A 75 -17.86 3.35 4.54
CA ALA A 75 -19.07 3.90 3.93
C ALA A 75 -20.25 2.92 4.01
N ASN A 76 -21.46 3.46 4.12
CA ASN A 76 -22.69 2.69 4.03
C ASN A 76 -23.81 3.48 3.33
N PHE A 77 -24.71 2.77 2.66
CA PHE A 77 -25.90 3.35 2.05
C PHE A 77 -27.01 2.29 1.94
N ASN A 78 -28.18 2.52 2.57
CA ASN A 78 -29.34 1.62 2.51
C ASN A 78 -29.00 0.13 2.75
N ASN A 79 -28.32 -0.19 3.86
CA ASN A 79 -27.86 -1.54 4.22
C ASN A 79 -26.81 -2.16 3.28
N LEU A 80 -26.24 -1.39 2.36
CA LEU A 80 -25.02 -1.77 1.66
C LEU A 80 -23.84 -1.21 2.43
N TYR A 81 -22.91 -2.09 2.82
CA TYR A 81 -21.72 -1.72 3.57
C TYR A 81 -20.49 -1.90 2.69
N GLU A 82 -19.61 -0.90 2.70
CA GLU A 82 -18.32 -0.96 2.02
C GLU A 82 -17.56 -2.23 2.40
N ARG A 83 -17.47 -2.53 3.70
CA ARG A 83 -16.72 -3.66 4.25
C ARG A 83 -17.14 -5.02 3.66
N ASP A 84 -18.40 -5.19 3.27
CA ASP A 84 -18.90 -6.45 2.72
C ASP A 84 -18.62 -6.52 1.22
N ILE A 85 -18.89 -5.42 0.51
CA ILE A 85 -18.67 -5.31 -0.94
C ILE A 85 -17.19 -5.53 -1.29
N VAL A 86 -16.28 -4.80 -0.63
CA VAL A 86 -14.85 -4.88 -0.94
C VAL A 86 -14.25 -6.22 -0.52
N PHE A 87 -14.79 -6.86 0.53
CA PHE A 87 -14.38 -8.21 0.93
C PHE A 87 -14.77 -9.26 -0.11
N ASN A 88 -15.98 -9.20 -0.64
CA ASN A 88 -16.45 -10.13 -1.67
C ASN A 88 -15.61 -10.00 -2.95
N ILE A 89 -15.37 -8.78 -3.41
CA ILE A 89 -14.50 -8.53 -4.57
C ILE A 89 -13.07 -9.05 -4.28
N ALA A 90 -12.50 -8.72 -3.13
CA ALA A 90 -11.16 -9.16 -2.74
C ALA A 90 -11.03 -10.69 -2.70
N THR A 91 -12.05 -11.40 -2.24
CA THR A 91 -12.08 -12.86 -2.17
C THR A 91 -12.11 -13.48 -3.57
N LEU A 92 -12.86 -12.88 -4.51
CA LEU A 92 -12.84 -13.28 -5.92
C LEU A 92 -11.48 -13.02 -6.58
N VAL A 93 -10.85 -11.88 -6.30
CA VAL A 93 -9.48 -11.58 -6.76
C VAL A 93 -8.51 -12.66 -6.26
N LEU A 94 -8.58 -12.98 -4.97
CA LEU A 94 -7.73 -14.00 -4.35
C LEU A 94 -7.92 -15.37 -5.01
N LYS A 95 -9.18 -15.76 -5.31
CA LYS A 95 -9.50 -16.99 -6.04
C LYS A 95 -8.81 -17.04 -7.41
N TYR A 96 -8.82 -15.94 -8.16
CA TYR A 96 -8.14 -15.88 -9.45
C TYR A 96 -6.62 -15.91 -9.33
N LEU A 97 -6.03 -15.16 -8.39
CA LEU A 97 -4.59 -15.15 -8.18
C LEU A 97 -4.04 -16.50 -7.65
N LYS A 98 -4.84 -17.25 -6.88
CA LYS A 98 -4.49 -18.60 -6.43
C LYS A 98 -4.35 -19.60 -7.59
N LEU A 99 -4.89 -19.32 -8.77
CA LEU A 99 -4.60 -20.14 -9.96
C LEU A 99 -3.12 -20.02 -10.39
N CYS A 100 -2.42 -18.97 -9.94
CA CYS A 100 -1.01 -18.74 -10.18
C CYS A 100 -0.11 -19.12 -8.98
N SER A 101 -0.62 -19.83 -7.96
CA SER A 101 0.24 -20.38 -6.91
C SER A 101 1.11 -21.51 -7.45
N SER A 102 2.08 -21.98 -6.66
CA SER A 102 2.97 -23.10 -7.05
C SER A 102 2.22 -24.39 -7.40
N ASP A 103 1.08 -24.60 -6.75
CA ASP A 103 0.14 -25.72 -6.90
C ASP A 103 -1.13 -25.35 -7.70
N GLY A 104 -1.18 -24.12 -8.24
CA GLY A 104 -2.35 -23.58 -8.92
C GLY A 104 -2.53 -24.07 -10.36
N ASP A 105 -3.76 -24.01 -10.84
CA ASP A 105 -4.10 -24.31 -12.24
C ASP A 105 -3.83 -23.09 -13.14
N PHE A 106 -2.57 -22.91 -13.50
CA PHE A 106 -2.12 -21.78 -14.32
C PHE A 106 -2.82 -21.71 -15.68
N GLU A 107 -3.24 -22.85 -16.23
CA GLU A 107 -3.94 -22.92 -17.51
C GLU A 107 -5.32 -22.26 -17.43
N LYS A 108 -6.05 -22.46 -16.32
CA LYS A 108 -7.27 -21.70 -16.06
C LYS A 108 -7.02 -20.20 -15.98
N PHE A 109 -5.93 -19.78 -15.32
CA PHE A 109 -5.58 -18.35 -15.28
C PHE A 109 -5.29 -17.80 -16.68
N ARG A 110 -4.53 -18.55 -17.49
CA ARG A 110 -4.22 -18.18 -18.87
C ARG A 110 -5.49 -17.99 -19.70
N LEU A 111 -6.52 -18.82 -19.52
CA LEU A 111 -7.81 -18.64 -20.18
C LEU A 111 -8.52 -17.34 -19.77
N ILE A 112 -8.40 -16.91 -18.52
CA ILE A 112 -8.94 -15.63 -18.06
C ILE A 112 -8.13 -14.47 -18.67
N ALA A 113 -6.80 -14.56 -18.65
CA ALA A 113 -5.91 -13.54 -19.20
C ALA A 113 -6.09 -13.36 -20.73
N LYS A 114 -6.54 -14.39 -21.45
CA LYS A 114 -6.87 -14.31 -22.87
C LYS A 114 -7.96 -13.30 -23.21
N GLU A 115 -8.83 -12.95 -22.25
CA GLU A 115 -9.78 -11.85 -22.43
C GLU A 115 -9.06 -10.49 -22.65
N PHE A 116 -7.80 -10.38 -22.22
CA PHE A 116 -7.00 -9.15 -22.24
C PHE A 116 -5.85 -9.16 -23.24
N THR A 117 -5.27 -10.33 -23.53
CA THR A 117 -4.14 -10.50 -24.45
C THR A 117 -4.19 -11.81 -25.21
N GLU A 118 -3.96 -11.77 -26.52
CA GLU A 118 -3.82 -12.99 -27.35
C GLU A 118 -2.41 -13.58 -27.32
N LYS A 119 -1.44 -12.83 -26.77
CA LYS A 119 -0.04 -13.26 -26.72
C LYS A 119 0.20 -14.22 -25.56
N PRO A 120 1.14 -15.17 -25.70
CA PRO A 120 1.55 -16.00 -24.58
C PRO A 120 2.01 -15.17 -23.38
N ILE A 121 1.54 -15.53 -22.19
CA ILE A 121 1.97 -14.90 -20.94
C ILE A 121 3.04 -15.77 -20.26
N LYS A 122 4.05 -15.13 -19.66
CA LYS A 122 5.11 -15.83 -18.91
C LYS A 122 4.52 -16.44 -17.65
N LYS A 123 4.90 -17.67 -17.31
CA LYS A 123 4.50 -18.31 -16.04
C LYS A 123 5.34 -17.74 -14.88
N ILE A 124 4.66 -17.39 -13.80
CA ILE A 124 5.23 -16.98 -12.51
C ILE A 124 4.44 -17.64 -11.38
N TYR A 125 4.99 -17.62 -10.17
CA TYR A 125 4.25 -17.97 -8.97
C TYR A 125 3.84 -16.73 -8.18
N ILE A 126 2.63 -16.73 -7.64
CA ILE A 126 2.11 -15.67 -6.79
C ILE A 126 1.68 -16.26 -5.45
N GLU A 127 2.42 -15.90 -4.40
CA GLU A 127 2.00 -16.08 -3.02
C GLU A 127 1.04 -14.95 -2.63
N THR A 128 -0.07 -15.29 -2.00
CA THR A 128 -1.13 -14.31 -1.73
C THR A 128 -1.53 -14.27 -0.25
N MET A 129 -1.90 -13.08 0.21
CA MET A 129 -2.51 -12.88 1.53
C MET A 129 -3.75 -11.98 1.40
N LEU A 130 -4.82 -12.34 2.12
CA LEU A 130 -5.97 -11.48 2.38
C LEU A 130 -5.82 -10.89 3.79
N THR A 131 -5.95 -9.57 3.96
CA THR A 131 -5.55 -8.90 5.21
C THR A 131 -6.49 -9.11 6.40
N ARG A 132 -7.68 -9.65 6.13
CA ARG A 132 -8.71 -9.97 7.12
C ARG A 132 -9.66 -11.04 6.61
N GLU A 133 -10.42 -11.60 7.54
CA GLU A 133 -11.60 -12.42 7.26
C GLU A 133 -12.84 -11.54 7.07
N GLU A 134 -14.00 -12.19 7.04
CA GLU A 134 -15.31 -11.54 6.96
C GLU A 134 -15.49 -10.47 8.04
N ALA A 135 -16.31 -9.46 7.72
CA ALA A 135 -16.61 -8.41 8.67
C ALA A 135 -17.43 -8.96 9.84
N ILE A 136 -17.20 -8.44 11.04
CA ILE A 136 -18.00 -8.84 12.21
C ILE A 136 -19.39 -8.18 12.13
N PRO A 137 -20.49 -8.96 12.22
CA PRO A 137 -21.83 -8.40 12.31
C PRO A 137 -21.98 -7.53 13.57
N PHE A 138 -22.76 -6.45 13.46
CA PHE A 138 -22.93 -5.50 14.57
C PHE A 138 -23.43 -6.16 15.86
N GLU A 139 -24.45 -7.02 15.76
CA GLU A 139 -25.03 -7.74 16.91
C GLU A 139 -24.06 -8.72 17.58
N GLU A 140 -23.10 -9.25 16.82
CA GLU A 140 -22.05 -10.11 17.35
C GLU A 140 -20.95 -9.28 18.01
N ALA A 141 -20.58 -8.15 17.39
CA ALA A 141 -19.58 -7.24 17.92
C ALA A 141 -19.92 -6.72 19.31
N LEU A 142 -21.21 -6.55 19.64
CA LEU A 142 -21.66 -6.16 20.98
C LEU A 142 -21.35 -7.20 22.08
N LYS A 143 -21.07 -8.45 21.70
CA LYS A 143 -20.85 -9.58 22.63
C LYS A 143 -19.36 -9.88 22.83
N VAL A 144 -18.49 -9.29 22.02
CA VAL A 144 -17.04 -9.52 22.05
C VAL A 144 -16.36 -8.35 22.77
N PRO A 145 -15.42 -8.59 23.70
CA PRO A 145 -14.73 -7.50 24.42
C PRO A 145 -13.96 -6.53 23.50
N ASP A 146 -13.37 -7.03 22.43
CA ASP A 146 -12.64 -6.23 21.46
C ASP A 146 -12.92 -6.71 20.02
N PRO A 147 -14.06 -6.33 19.44
CA PRO A 147 -14.46 -6.81 18.11
C PRO A 147 -13.60 -6.21 16.99
N ASN A 148 -12.90 -5.12 17.27
CA ASN A 148 -12.14 -4.37 16.26
C ASN A 148 -10.68 -4.83 16.14
N GLY A 149 -10.15 -5.58 17.12
CA GLY A 149 -8.77 -6.07 17.13
C GLY A 149 -8.27 -6.63 15.81
N PRO A 150 -8.95 -7.63 15.21
CA PRO A 150 -8.53 -8.22 13.93
C PRO A 150 -8.49 -7.25 12.75
N PHE A 151 -9.16 -6.10 12.84
CA PHE A 151 -9.37 -5.15 11.74
C PHE A 151 -8.59 -3.84 11.89
N ARG A 152 -7.99 -3.56 13.06
CA ARG A 152 -7.21 -2.33 13.29
C ARG A 152 -6.06 -2.20 12.31
N LEU A 153 -5.81 -0.96 11.87
CA LEU A 153 -4.69 -0.66 10.97
C LEU A 153 -3.35 -0.75 11.70
N TYR A 154 -3.32 -0.24 12.93
CA TYR A 154 -2.13 -0.08 13.77
C TYR A 154 -2.03 -1.18 14.81
N ASP A 155 -0.83 -1.36 15.36
CA ASP A 155 -0.61 -2.26 16.48
C ASP A 155 -1.38 -1.79 17.72
N TYR A 156 -1.80 -2.74 18.56
CA TYR A 156 -2.71 -2.46 19.67
C TYR A 156 -2.46 -3.40 20.85
N PRO A 157 -2.73 -2.95 22.10
CA PRO A 157 -2.56 -3.79 23.27
C PRO A 157 -3.70 -4.81 23.39
N ARG A 158 -3.36 -6.03 23.78
CA ARG A 158 -4.30 -7.06 24.23
C ARG A 158 -3.62 -7.90 25.30
N GLU A 159 -4.27 -8.06 26.45
CA GLU A 159 -3.78 -8.92 27.55
C GLU A 159 -2.34 -8.60 28.00
N GLY A 160 -1.95 -7.32 27.94
CA GLY A 160 -0.62 -6.86 28.33
C GLY A 160 0.45 -6.93 27.24
N GLU A 161 0.12 -7.49 26.07
CA GLU A 161 1.03 -7.60 24.93
C GLU A 161 0.59 -6.73 23.76
N ILE A 162 1.54 -6.26 22.95
CA ILE A 162 1.25 -5.55 21.71
C ILE A 162 0.99 -6.57 20.60
N GLN A 163 -0.22 -6.55 20.06
CA GLN A 163 -0.66 -7.35 18.92
C GLN A 163 -0.41 -6.59 17.62
N LYS A 164 -0.05 -7.33 16.58
CA LYS A 164 0.17 -6.77 15.25
C LYS A 164 -1.14 -6.33 14.61
N GLY A 165 -1.22 -5.07 14.24
CA GLY A 165 -2.25 -4.51 13.39
C GLY A 165 -2.06 -4.93 11.94
N ARG A 166 -3.00 -4.51 11.09
CA ARG A 166 -3.02 -4.88 9.67
C ARG A 166 -1.75 -4.47 8.93
N ILE A 167 -1.25 -3.25 9.14
CA ILE A 167 -0.04 -2.75 8.45
C ILE A 167 1.19 -3.60 8.82
N SER A 168 1.33 -3.95 10.09
CA SER A 168 2.42 -4.81 10.57
C SER A 168 2.34 -6.23 9.99
N ARG A 169 1.14 -6.83 9.93
CA ARG A 169 0.93 -8.13 9.27
C ARG A 169 1.25 -8.08 7.77
N ILE A 170 0.89 -6.99 7.09
CA ILE A 170 1.25 -6.76 5.68
C ILE A 170 2.77 -6.70 5.52
N ASN A 171 3.47 -5.92 6.35
CA ASN A 171 4.92 -5.81 6.31
C ASN A 171 5.61 -7.16 6.62
N GLU A 172 5.09 -7.92 7.57
CA GLU A 172 5.59 -9.26 7.89
C GLU A 172 5.51 -10.23 6.69
N PHE A 173 4.50 -10.08 5.83
CA PHE A 173 4.37 -10.85 4.59
C PHE A 173 5.34 -10.40 3.47
N LYS A 174 5.98 -9.23 3.61
CA LYS A 174 6.98 -8.69 2.65
C LYS A 174 6.49 -8.61 1.19
N PRO A 175 5.29 -8.09 0.91
CA PRO A 175 4.75 -8.11 -0.44
C PRO A 175 5.53 -7.22 -1.40
N HIS A 176 5.53 -7.63 -2.66
CA HIS A 176 5.97 -6.79 -3.78
C HIS A 176 4.88 -5.76 -4.13
N LEU A 177 3.61 -6.18 -4.05
CA LEU A 177 2.44 -5.36 -4.37
C LEU A 177 1.33 -5.56 -3.34
N VAL A 178 0.72 -4.47 -2.90
CA VAL A 178 -0.48 -4.45 -2.05
C VAL A 178 -1.59 -3.74 -2.80
N VAL A 179 -2.74 -4.38 -2.95
CA VAL A 179 -3.94 -3.80 -3.56
C VAL A 179 -5.00 -3.57 -2.49
N SER A 180 -5.20 -2.31 -2.11
CA SER A 180 -6.21 -1.92 -1.13
C SER A 180 -7.48 -1.46 -1.82
N LEU A 181 -8.62 -2.04 -1.43
CA LEU A 181 -9.93 -1.78 -2.03
C LEU A 181 -10.85 -1.07 -1.05
N HIS A 182 -11.36 0.08 -1.47
CA HIS A 182 -12.25 0.94 -0.68
C HIS A 182 -13.40 1.48 -1.52
N LEU A 183 -14.40 2.02 -0.84
CA LEU A 183 -15.50 2.82 -1.40
C LEU A 183 -15.60 4.13 -0.62
N ALA A 184 -16.29 5.11 -1.20
CA ALA A 184 -16.75 6.27 -0.47
C ALA A 184 -18.27 6.33 -0.45
N ASP A 185 -18.82 7.02 0.54
CA ASP A 185 -20.26 7.31 0.56
C ASP A 185 -20.61 8.30 -0.55
N THR A 186 -19.96 9.46 -0.52
CA THR A 186 -20.15 10.55 -1.47
C THR A 186 -18.82 11.17 -1.86
N ALA A 187 -18.80 11.91 -2.97
CA ALA A 187 -17.69 12.77 -3.33
C ALA A 187 -18.13 14.00 -4.12
N PRO A 188 -17.29 15.05 -4.15
CA PRO A 188 -17.53 16.21 -5.00
C PRO A 188 -17.75 15.82 -6.47
N SER A 189 -18.48 16.65 -7.21
CA SER A 189 -18.91 16.34 -8.58
C SER A 189 -17.77 16.14 -9.59
N ASP A 190 -16.56 16.66 -9.30
CA ASP A 190 -15.37 16.45 -10.13
C ASP A 190 -14.67 15.10 -9.89
N TYR A 191 -15.05 14.38 -8.84
CA TYR A 191 -14.56 13.02 -8.57
C TYR A 191 -15.54 12.01 -9.18
N ILE A 192 -15.19 11.51 -10.35
CA ILE A 192 -15.95 10.50 -11.10
C ILE A 192 -15.11 9.24 -11.33
N GLY A 193 -15.78 8.10 -11.39
CA GLY A 193 -15.18 6.81 -11.66
C GLY A 193 -14.43 6.22 -10.48
N MET A 194 -13.33 5.53 -10.79
CA MET A 194 -12.48 4.86 -9.81
C MET A 194 -11.27 5.73 -9.55
N ASN A 195 -10.96 5.98 -8.29
CA ASN A 195 -10.00 7.00 -7.90
C ASN A 195 -8.81 6.37 -7.17
N GLY A 196 -7.61 6.81 -7.52
CA GLY A 196 -6.41 6.39 -6.81
C GLY A 196 -6.22 7.17 -5.52
N ILE A 197 -5.80 6.48 -4.46
CA ILE A 197 -5.37 7.11 -3.21
C ILE A 197 -3.84 7.15 -3.20
N ILE A 198 -3.28 8.35 -3.22
CA ILE A 198 -1.86 8.57 -3.48
C ILE A 198 -1.23 9.38 -2.35
N VAL A 199 -0.18 8.83 -1.74
CA VAL A 199 0.64 9.53 -0.76
C VAL A 199 1.68 10.40 -1.47
N PRO A 200 1.82 11.68 -1.09
CA PRO A 200 2.84 12.55 -1.68
C PRO A 200 4.28 12.06 -1.43
N PRO A 201 5.21 12.37 -2.35
CA PRO A 201 6.65 12.26 -2.10
C PRO A 201 7.10 13.03 -0.85
N TYR A 202 8.14 12.53 -0.20
CA TYR A 202 8.83 13.24 0.89
C TYR A 202 9.20 14.68 0.51
N ASN A 203 9.83 14.90 -0.66
CA ASN A 203 10.24 16.24 -1.10
C ASN A 203 9.06 17.21 -1.31
N VAL A 204 7.89 16.68 -1.67
CA VAL A 204 6.67 17.48 -1.78
C VAL A 204 6.21 17.90 -0.38
N LEU A 205 6.14 16.97 0.57
CA LEU A 205 5.77 17.28 1.95
C LEU A 205 6.78 18.23 2.62
N LYS A 206 8.08 18.00 2.41
CA LYS A 206 9.18 18.82 2.93
C LYS A 206 9.03 20.27 2.48
N LYS A 207 8.67 20.51 1.21
CA LYS A 207 8.39 21.85 0.73
C LYS A 207 7.26 22.54 1.51
N GLY A 208 6.17 21.83 1.81
CA GLY A 208 5.09 22.37 2.63
C GLY A 208 5.50 22.61 4.08
N PHE A 209 6.36 21.75 4.63
CA PHE A 209 6.92 21.94 5.96
C PHE A 209 7.80 23.19 6.06
N GLU A 210 8.64 23.47 5.06
CA GLU A 210 9.40 24.73 5.00
C GLU A 210 8.49 25.96 4.85
N MET A 211 7.35 25.84 4.15
CA MET A 211 6.34 26.90 4.12
C MET A 211 5.72 27.13 5.52
N LEU A 212 5.48 26.08 6.31
CA LEU A 212 4.96 26.21 7.68
C LEU A 212 5.95 26.96 8.59
N LYS A 213 7.25 26.67 8.48
CA LYS A 213 8.31 27.44 9.18
C LYS A 213 8.27 28.93 8.82
N ASN A 214 7.85 29.26 7.60
CA ASN A 214 7.63 30.63 7.12
C ASN A 214 6.16 31.09 7.19
N LYS A 215 5.39 30.63 8.19
CA LYS A 215 4.00 31.05 8.45
C LYS A 215 3.06 30.84 7.25
N GLY A 216 3.25 29.75 6.51
CA GLY A 216 2.47 29.37 5.34
C GLY A 216 2.83 30.11 4.05
N ARG A 217 3.87 30.95 4.04
CA ARG A 217 4.33 31.67 2.84
C ARG A 217 5.15 30.77 1.92
N GLY A 218 5.00 30.98 0.61
CA GLY A 218 5.68 30.22 -0.43
C GLY A 218 4.75 29.70 -1.52
N ASP A 219 5.36 29.32 -2.64
CA ASP A 219 4.68 28.94 -3.87
C ASP A 219 4.62 27.44 -4.09
N ILE A 220 3.43 26.97 -4.50
CA ILE A 220 3.18 25.57 -4.82
C ILE A 220 3.31 25.40 -6.35
N PRO A 221 4.25 24.56 -6.85
CA PRO A 221 4.55 24.48 -8.27
C PRO A 221 3.40 23.98 -9.15
N SER A 222 2.53 23.10 -8.62
CA SER A 222 1.45 22.50 -9.40
C SER A 222 0.09 22.74 -8.75
N LYS A 223 -0.67 23.67 -9.34
CA LYS A 223 -2.08 23.90 -8.97
C LYS A 223 -2.96 22.69 -9.30
N LYS A 224 -2.60 21.90 -10.32
CA LYS A 224 -3.35 20.70 -10.73
C LYS A 224 -3.29 19.63 -9.64
N ILE A 225 -2.09 19.28 -9.19
CA ILE A 225 -1.89 18.32 -8.09
C ILE A 225 -2.53 18.84 -6.80
N LEU A 226 -2.35 20.13 -6.50
CA LEU A 226 -2.96 20.73 -5.32
C LEU A 226 -4.50 20.63 -5.30
N LYS A 227 -5.17 20.74 -6.45
CA LYS A 227 -6.63 20.55 -6.55
C LYS A 227 -7.07 19.10 -6.29
N SER A 228 -6.16 18.13 -6.34
CA SER A 228 -6.41 16.73 -5.98
C SER A 228 -6.15 16.42 -4.50
N TRP A 229 -5.70 17.42 -3.73
CA TRP A 229 -5.52 17.25 -2.30
C TRP A 229 -6.86 17.01 -1.61
N PHE A 230 -6.92 15.98 -0.77
CA PHE A 230 -8.12 15.67 -0.02
C PHE A 230 -8.50 16.84 0.90
N ARG A 231 -9.80 17.12 1.00
CA ARG A 231 -10.32 18.17 1.87
C ARG A 231 -11.45 17.61 2.71
N GLU A 232 -11.30 17.71 4.02
CA GLU A 232 -12.37 17.39 4.96
C GLU A 232 -13.50 18.45 4.91
N SER A 233 -13.21 19.65 4.39
CA SER A 233 -14.17 20.74 4.30
C SER A 233 -13.90 21.66 3.13
N ASN A 234 -14.97 22.10 2.46
CA ASN A 234 -14.91 23.11 1.41
C ASN A 234 -14.69 24.54 1.94
N ARG A 235 -14.73 24.75 3.27
CA ARG A 235 -14.53 26.07 3.91
C ARG A 235 -13.07 26.53 3.91
N LEU A 236 -12.13 25.60 3.73
CA LEU A 236 -10.70 25.87 3.74
C LEU A 236 -10.09 25.52 2.37
N SER A 237 -8.98 26.20 2.04
CA SER A 237 -8.33 26.05 0.73
C SER A 237 -7.60 24.71 0.61
N TYR A 238 -7.37 24.24 -0.62
CA TYR A 238 -6.49 23.08 -0.85
C TYR A 238 -5.07 23.29 -0.27
N LYS A 239 -4.55 24.53 -0.32
CA LYS A 239 -3.27 24.88 0.31
C LYS A 239 -3.29 24.62 1.82
N PHE A 240 -4.41 24.90 2.49
CA PHE A 240 -4.54 24.62 3.92
C PHE A 240 -4.43 23.12 4.21
N PHE A 241 -5.17 22.27 3.50
CA PHE A 241 -5.12 20.82 3.73
C PHE A 241 -3.77 20.20 3.34
N TYR A 242 -3.13 20.70 2.27
CA TYR A 242 -1.75 20.36 1.96
C TYR A 242 -0.80 20.65 3.13
N LEU A 243 -0.86 21.84 3.71
CA LEU A 243 -0.01 22.21 4.83
C LEU A 243 -0.40 21.46 6.12
N LYS A 244 -1.69 21.13 6.33
CA LYS A 244 -2.14 20.28 7.44
C LYS A 244 -1.46 18.92 7.38
N ASP A 245 -1.46 18.28 6.21
CA ASP A 245 -0.79 17.00 6.01
C ASP A 245 0.72 17.09 6.20
N CYS A 246 1.36 18.17 5.73
CA CYS A 246 2.78 18.37 5.96
C CYS A 246 3.08 18.45 7.46
N SER A 247 2.30 19.23 8.22
CA SER A 247 2.46 19.31 9.67
C SER A 247 2.28 17.94 10.33
N GLN A 248 1.21 17.22 9.97
CA GLN A 248 0.88 15.94 10.59
C GLN A 248 1.91 14.86 10.23
N TYR A 249 2.45 14.88 9.02
CA TYR A 249 3.49 13.95 8.58
C TYR A 249 4.79 14.12 9.36
N PHE A 250 5.25 15.36 9.54
CA PHE A 250 6.50 15.65 10.26
C PHE A 250 6.34 15.58 11.78
N THR A 251 5.31 16.22 12.33
CA THR A 251 5.19 16.45 13.78
C THR A 251 4.18 15.54 14.47
N GLY A 252 3.33 14.84 13.71
CA GLY A 252 2.16 14.14 14.24
C GLY A 252 0.95 15.04 14.54
N TYR A 253 1.08 16.37 14.42
CA TYR A 253 0.01 17.32 14.74
C TYR A 253 -0.57 18.01 13.50
N GLY A 254 -1.88 18.28 13.53
CA GLY A 254 -2.53 19.18 12.59
C GLY A 254 -2.14 20.65 12.74
N ILE A 255 -2.85 21.53 12.04
CA ILE A 255 -2.62 22.99 12.07
C ILE A 255 -3.89 23.78 12.33
N LYS A 256 -3.72 24.94 12.96
CA LYS A 256 -4.76 25.97 13.08
C LYS A 256 -4.84 26.82 11.81
N LYS A 257 -5.92 27.60 11.66
CA LYS A 257 -6.14 28.51 10.50
C LYS A 257 -5.01 29.53 10.27
N ASN A 258 -4.24 29.87 11.32
CA ASN A 258 -3.08 30.76 11.24
C ASN A 258 -1.75 30.02 10.93
N TYR A 259 -1.82 28.74 10.54
CA TYR A 259 -0.69 27.85 10.23
C TYR A 259 0.19 27.45 11.42
N SER A 260 -0.17 27.83 12.65
CA SER A 260 0.50 27.29 13.86
C SER A 260 0.07 25.85 14.13
N ILE A 261 0.90 25.10 14.85
CA ILE A 261 0.60 23.73 15.28
C ILE A 261 -0.68 23.72 16.12
N ASP A 262 -1.53 22.74 15.85
CA ASP A 262 -2.68 22.43 16.70
C ASP A 262 -2.34 21.27 17.65
N LEU A 263 -1.94 21.61 18.87
CA LEU A 263 -1.60 20.63 19.92
C LEU A 263 -2.79 19.73 20.31
N SER A 264 -4.03 20.14 19.98
CA SER A 264 -5.22 19.32 20.22
C SER A 264 -5.49 18.30 19.11
N ASP A 265 -4.88 18.47 17.94
CA ASP A 265 -5.05 17.58 16.77
C ASP A 265 -3.84 16.64 16.62
N PHE A 266 -3.46 15.97 17.71
CA PHE A 266 -2.41 14.97 17.68
C PHE A 266 -2.93 13.66 17.09
N LYS A 267 -2.24 13.17 16.04
CA LYS A 267 -2.59 11.95 15.32
C LYS A 267 -1.54 10.84 15.47
N GLY A 268 -0.64 10.96 16.44
CA GLY A 268 0.36 9.95 16.77
C GLY A 268 1.58 10.01 15.87
N TYR A 269 2.71 9.49 16.37
CA TYR A 269 3.91 9.24 15.58
C TYR A 269 3.73 7.93 14.80
N LYS A 270 2.91 7.98 13.75
CA LYS A 270 2.37 6.80 13.05
C LYS A 270 3.40 5.74 12.65
N HIS A 271 4.60 6.16 12.26
CA HIS A 271 5.70 5.24 11.90
C HIS A 271 6.17 4.38 13.07
N ASN A 272 5.94 4.81 14.31
CA ASN A 272 6.25 4.03 15.51
C ASN A 272 5.06 3.26 16.09
N MET A 273 3.91 3.31 15.43
CA MET A 273 2.67 2.65 15.84
C MET A 273 2.44 1.32 15.10
N VAL A 274 3.45 0.88 14.35
CA VAL A 274 3.47 -0.36 13.58
C VAL A 274 4.83 -1.04 13.79
N SER A 275 4.85 -2.37 13.64
CA SER A 275 6.02 -3.21 13.79
C SER A 275 6.72 -3.37 12.43
N TRP A 276 7.94 -2.86 12.34
CA TRP A 276 8.81 -2.89 11.15
C TRP A 276 10.21 -2.33 11.51
N ILE A 277 11.19 -2.53 10.63
CA ILE A 277 12.59 -2.10 10.84
C ILE A 277 12.77 -0.58 11.01
N TYR A 278 11.82 0.23 10.51
CA TYR A 278 11.91 1.69 10.50
C TYR A 278 11.33 2.35 11.74
N GLN A 279 10.85 1.58 12.70
CA GLN A 279 10.45 2.06 14.02
C GLN A 279 11.69 2.55 14.79
N ASP A 280 11.49 3.58 15.62
CA ASP A 280 12.50 4.04 16.56
C ASP A 280 12.81 3.00 17.65
N PRO A 281 13.96 3.09 18.35
CA PRO A 281 14.37 2.10 19.34
C PRO A 281 13.32 1.83 20.44
N PRO A 282 13.38 0.66 21.11
CA PRO A 282 12.49 0.35 22.23
C PRO A 282 12.41 1.49 23.24
N ASN A 283 11.21 1.69 23.82
CA ASN A 283 10.89 2.79 24.73
C ASN A 283 10.93 4.21 24.12
N TRP A 284 10.92 4.34 22.79
CA TRP A 284 10.81 5.64 22.09
C TRP A 284 9.70 6.54 22.65
N TYR A 285 8.57 5.93 23.06
CA TYR A 285 7.41 6.65 23.58
C TYR A 285 7.69 7.40 24.88
N ILE A 286 8.67 6.96 25.69
CA ILE A 286 9.08 7.66 26.91
C ILE A 286 9.74 8.99 26.55
N ILE A 287 10.63 8.98 25.54
CA ILE A 287 11.31 10.17 25.03
C ILE A 287 10.30 11.08 24.32
N ALA A 288 9.41 10.50 23.52
CA ALA A 288 8.42 11.26 22.75
C ALA A 288 7.41 12.03 23.62
N ARG A 289 7.10 11.53 24.83
CA ARG A 289 6.22 12.23 25.80
C ARG A 289 6.71 13.62 26.20
N GLU A 290 8.01 13.86 26.13
CA GLU A 290 8.60 15.13 26.54
C GLU A 290 8.52 16.20 25.45
N HIS A 291 8.26 15.79 24.19
CA HIS A 291 8.19 16.69 23.03
C HIS A 291 9.36 17.69 22.93
N ARG A 292 10.58 17.24 23.30
CA ARG A 292 11.76 18.11 23.39
C ARG A 292 12.03 18.82 22.07
N ASP A 293 12.39 20.10 22.17
CA ASP A 293 13.01 20.83 21.07
C ASP A 293 14.30 20.12 20.60
N GLU A 294 14.66 20.35 19.34
CA GLU A 294 15.84 19.77 18.71
C GLU A 294 15.78 18.24 18.57
N SER A 295 14.57 17.68 18.41
CA SER A 295 14.30 16.25 18.25
C SER A 295 13.25 15.94 17.18
N GLN A 296 13.14 14.66 16.80
CA GLN A 296 12.11 14.11 15.92
C GLN A 296 10.71 14.01 16.54
N TYR A 297 10.55 14.37 17.82
CA TYR A 297 9.26 14.44 18.50
C TYR A 297 8.85 15.88 18.85
N SER A 298 9.62 16.88 18.42
CA SER A 298 9.32 18.29 18.70
C SER A 298 7.98 18.70 18.10
N ASN A 299 7.16 19.36 18.93
CA ASN A 299 5.92 20.02 18.51
C ASN A 299 6.16 21.48 18.10
N ASN A 300 7.37 21.80 17.62
CA ASN A 300 7.77 23.10 17.11
C ASN A 300 8.48 22.95 15.77
N TYR A 301 7.91 23.51 14.70
CA TYR A 301 8.46 23.38 13.35
C TYR A 301 9.93 23.80 13.23
N LEU A 302 10.35 24.83 13.97
CA LEU A 302 11.71 25.37 13.89
C LEU A 302 12.74 24.51 14.60
N LYS A 303 12.28 23.59 15.45
CA LYS A 303 13.07 22.77 16.35
C LYS A 303 12.93 21.27 16.07
N PHE A 304 12.03 20.91 15.16
CA PHE A 304 11.88 19.56 14.66
C PHE A 304 13.09 19.11 13.84
N LYS A 305 13.53 17.86 14.08
CA LYS A 305 14.61 17.21 13.33
C LYS A 305 14.17 15.89 12.71
N GLU A 306 14.62 15.63 11.50
CA GLU A 306 14.30 14.42 10.72
C GLU A 306 15.32 13.32 10.98
N GLU A 307 15.37 12.84 12.23
CA GLU A 307 16.34 11.86 12.73
C GLU A 307 15.67 10.51 12.98
N GLY A 308 16.35 9.42 12.60
CA GLY A 308 15.87 8.05 12.77
C GLY A 308 15.62 7.33 11.45
N LYS A 309 15.47 6.01 11.54
CA LYS A 309 15.40 5.09 10.40
C LYS A 309 14.23 5.40 9.46
N PHE A 310 13.09 5.82 10.02
CA PHE A 310 11.94 6.25 9.21
C PHE A 310 12.30 7.41 8.28
N TRP A 311 12.94 8.45 8.78
CA TRP A 311 13.30 9.61 7.95
C TRP A 311 14.36 9.27 6.91
N GLU A 312 15.33 8.42 7.26
CA GLU A 312 16.32 7.90 6.30
C GLU A 312 15.65 7.16 5.14
N ARG A 313 14.66 6.31 5.44
CA ARG A 313 13.84 5.65 4.43
C ARG A 313 13.07 6.64 3.57
N GLU A 314 12.39 7.61 4.17
CA GLU A 314 11.58 8.60 3.45
C GLU A 314 12.42 9.45 2.48
N LYS A 315 13.70 9.67 2.79
CA LYS A 315 14.69 10.34 1.93
C LYS A 315 15.37 9.39 0.93
N GLY A 316 15.10 8.09 1.01
CA GLY A 316 15.75 7.05 0.23
C GLY A 316 15.22 6.92 -1.20
N ILE A 317 16.07 6.37 -2.08
CA ILE A 317 15.77 6.21 -3.50
C ILE A 317 14.55 5.31 -3.77
N TYR A 318 14.32 4.31 -2.92
CA TYR A 318 13.18 3.41 -3.07
C TYR A 318 11.83 4.11 -2.84
N GLU A 319 11.79 5.10 -1.95
CA GLU A 319 10.60 5.95 -1.79
C GLU A 319 10.40 6.89 -2.97
N GLU A 320 11.49 7.35 -3.60
CA GLU A 320 11.39 8.09 -4.86
C GLU A 320 10.83 7.23 -5.99
N PHE A 321 11.19 5.95 -6.08
CA PHE A 321 10.59 5.04 -7.06
C PHE A 321 9.11 4.80 -6.79
N ARG A 322 8.73 4.56 -5.53
CA ARG A 322 7.34 4.26 -5.15
C ARG A 322 6.41 5.44 -5.28
N ARG A 323 6.83 6.61 -4.82
CA ARG A 323 5.96 7.80 -4.69
C ARG A 323 6.35 8.95 -5.60
N GLY A 324 7.46 8.85 -6.33
CA GLY A 324 8.04 9.96 -7.07
C GLY A 324 8.85 10.89 -6.15
N ASN A 325 9.33 12.01 -6.69
CA ASN A 325 10.22 12.91 -5.97
C ASN A 325 9.87 14.40 -6.12
N SER A 326 8.80 14.75 -6.83
CA SER A 326 8.41 16.14 -7.05
C SER A 326 6.93 16.30 -7.42
N PHE A 327 6.48 17.54 -7.59
CA PHE A 327 5.16 17.83 -8.14
C PHE A 327 5.01 17.46 -9.63
N HIS A 328 6.11 17.28 -10.36
CA HIS A 328 6.12 16.88 -11.77
C HIS A 328 6.19 15.36 -11.90
N ASN A 329 7.04 14.72 -11.09
CA ASN A 329 7.14 13.28 -10.94
C ASN A 329 6.42 12.85 -9.66
N PHE A 330 5.09 12.80 -9.72
CA PHE A 330 4.23 12.56 -8.56
C PHE A 330 3.61 11.16 -8.61
N GLY A 331 3.68 10.45 -7.50
CA GLY A 331 2.99 9.18 -7.27
C GLY A 331 3.75 7.93 -7.68
N GLY A 332 4.80 8.02 -8.52
CA GLY A 332 5.72 6.91 -8.83
C GLY A 332 5.04 5.60 -9.25
N ASP A 333 5.64 4.48 -8.87
CA ASP A 333 5.09 3.14 -9.13
C ASP A 333 3.74 2.91 -8.43
N ASN A 334 3.46 3.55 -7.29
CA ASN A 334 2.16 3.45 -6.61
C ASN A 334 1.03 4.02 -7.48
N TYR A 335 1.27 5.17 -8.10
CA TYR A 335 0.33 5.77 -9.05
C TYR A 335 0.20 4.91 -10.29
N PHE A 336 1.31 4.46 -10.87
CA PHE A 336 1.28 3.60 -12.05
C PHE A 336 0.49 2.31 -11.81
N ALA A 337 0.77 1.59 -10.72
CA ALA A 337 0.08 0.35 -10.35
C ALA A 337 -1.42 0.57 -10.12
N THR A 338 -1.77 1.58 -9.33
CA THR A 338 -3.17 1.98 -9.06
C THR A 338 -3.95 2.18 -10.36
N TYR A 339 -3.41 3.00 -11.27
CA TYR A 339 -4.12 3.39 -12.47
C TYR A 339 -4.10 2.34 -13.58
N GLU A 340 -3.09 1.48 -13.64
CA GLU A 340 -3.16 0.31 -14.52
C GLU A 340 -4.23 -0.67 -14.07
N ILE A 341 -4.30 -1.01 -12.77
CA ILE A 341 -5.36 -1.89 -12.26
C ILE A 341 -6.74 -1.30 -12.57
N ILE A 342 -6.95 0.00 -12.35
CA ILE A 342 -8.21 0.67 -12.73
C ILE A 342 -8.54 0.50 -14.21
N LYS A 343 -7.56 0.66 -15.10
CA LYS A 343 -7.78 0.46 -16.55
C LYS A 343 -8.16 -0.99 -16.87
N TYR A 344 -7.54 -1.97 -16.21
CA TYR A 344 -7.90 -3.38 -16.39
C TYR A 344 -9.32 -3.67 -15.90
N ILE A 345 -9.76 -3.08 -14.78
CA ILE A 345 -11.16 -3.15 -14.32
C ILE A 345 -12.09 -2.59 -15.38
N ILE A 346 -11.82 -1.37 -15.87
CA ILE A 346 -12.66 -0.71 -16.88
C ILE A 346 -12.70 -1.53 -18.17
N ALA A 347 -11.56 -2.07 -18.61
CA ALA A 347 -11.50 -2.91 -19.80
C ALA A 347 -12.33 -4.19 -19.63
N SER A 348 -12.26 -4.83 -18.47
CA SER A 348 -13.08 -6.01 -18.15
C SER A 348 -14.58 -5.68 -18.21
N LEU A 349 -14.99 -4.55 -17.61
CA LEU A 349 -16.39 -4.10 -17.63
C LEU A 349 -16.87 -3.78 -19.06
N ASN A 350 -16.05 -3.07 -19.86
CA ASN A 350 -16.37 -2.77 -21.25
C ASN A 350 -16.51 -4.04 -22.10
N ASN A 351 -15.67 -5.05 -21.87
CA ASN A 351 -15.76 -6.33 -22.56
C ASN A 351 -17.04 -7.12 -22.22
N SER A 352 -17.63 -6.87 -21.05
CA SER A 352 -18.95 -7.37 -20.66
C SER A 352 -20.11 -6.44 -21.06
N SER A 353 -19.91 -5.61 -22.10
CA SER A 353 -20.89 -4.68 -22.67
C SER A 353 -21.38 -3.60 -21.69
N ILE A 354 -20.58 -3.26 -20.68
CA ILE A 354 -20.88 -2.16 -19.76
C ILE A 354 -20.09 -0.94 -20.20
N ASP A 355 -20.80 0.06 -20.71
CA ASP A 355 -20.25 1.36 -21.04
C ASP A 355 -21.05 2.46 -20.35
N HIS A 356 -20.35 3.35 -19.67
CA HIS A 356 -20.97 4.47 -18.96
C HIS A 356 -19.95 5.60 -18.78
N LYS A 357 -20.42 6.85 -18.82
CA LYS A 357 -19.58 8.04 -18.70
C LYS A 357 -18.76 8.11 -17.41
N ASN A 358 -19.18 7.40 -16.35
CA ASN A 358 -18.46 7.33 -15.08
C ASN A 358 -17.43 6.19 -15.03
N LEU A 359 -17.36 5.29 -16.03
CA LEU A 359 -16.30 4.29 -16.10
C LEU A 359 -15.03 4.91 -16.67
N VAL A 360 -14.35 5.67 -15.80
CA VAL A 360 -13.12 6.39 -16.13
C VAL A 360 -12.09 6.21 -15.02
N PRO A 361 -10.79 6.26 -15.33
CA PRO A 361 -9.78 6.47 -14.32
C PRO A 361 -9.93 7.89 -13.76
N GLY A 362 -10.45 7.98 -12.55
CA GLY A 362 -10.78 9.21 -11.86
C GLY A 362 -9.56 9.96 -11.36
N LYS A 363 -9.76 11.21 -10.94
CA LYS A 363 -8.73 12.05 -10.33
C LYS A 363 -8.28 11.46 -8.98
N PRO A 364 -6.99 11.48 -8.61
CA PRO A 364 -6.56 10.86 -7.36
C PRO A 364 -7.03 11.68 -6.14
N PHE A 365 -7.22 10.99 -5.01
CA PHE A 365 -7.21 11.58 -3.68
C PHE A 365 -5.78 11.60 -3.16
N ILE A 366 -5.29 12.79 -2.83
CA ILE A 366 -3.93 12.98 -2.35
C ILE A 366 -3.94 13.36 -0.88
N SER A 367 -3.26 12.56 -0.04
CA SER A 367 -2.98 12.88 1.36
C SER A 367 -2.10 11.79 2.02
N ILE A 368 -1.83 11.87 3.32
CA ILE A 368 -0.88 11.04 4.08
C ILE A 368 -1.53 9.79 4.69
N TRP A 369 -2.18 8.98 3.85
CA TRP A 369 -2.92 7.79 4.28
C TRP A 369 -1.96 6.71 4.81
N SER A 370 -2.38 6.05 5.89
CA SER A 370 -1.52 5.19 6.70
C SER A 370 -0.97 4.00 5.92
N VAL A 371 -1.84 3.26 5.22
CA VAL A 371 -1.45 2.04 4.48
C VAL A 371 -0.37 2.35 3.42
N PRO A 372 -0.61 3.22 2.41
CA PRO A 372 0.37 3.47 1.36
C PRO A 372 1.66 4.12 1.87
N LEU A 373 1.63 4.77 3.04
CA LEU A 373 2.80 5.38 3.66
C LEU A 373 3.66 4.36 4.45
N LEU A 374 3.01 3.51 5.24
CA LEU A 374 3.64 2.68 6.28
C LEU A 374 3.85 1.22 5.86
N ILE A 375 3.34 0.81 4.70
CA ILE A 375 3.74 -0.46 4.09
C ILE A 375 5.04 -0.31 3.32
N ASN A 376 5.82 -1.37 3.29
CA ASN A 376 7.09 -1.44 2.58
C ASN A 376 6.98 -2.25 1.29
N ALA A 377 6.07 -1.80 0.41
CA ALA A 377 5.64 -2.49 -0.81
C ALA A 377 5.07 -1.49 -1.83
N ILE A 378 4.99 -1.83 -3.10
CA ILE A 378 4.23 -1.00 -4.05
C ILE A 378 2.75 -1.04 -3.66
N SER A 379 2.11 0.12 -3.59
CA SER A 379 0.74 0.26 -3.11
C SER A 379 -0.19 0.70 -4.23
N ALA A 380 -1.13 -0.17 -4.61
CA ALA A 380 -2.27 0.17 -5.44
C ALA A 380 -3.51 0.37 -4.56
N TYR A 381 -3.77 1.61 -4.14
CA TYR A 381 -4.91 1.92 -3.26
C TYR A 381 -6.01 2.55 -4.09
N ILE A 382 -7.16 1.86 -4.17
CA ILE A 382 -8.23 2.20 -5.10
C ILE A 382 -9.53 2.40 -4.34
N GLU A 383 -10.16 3.55 -4.58
CA GLU A 383 -11.58 3.77 -4.33
C GLU A 383 -12.37 3.33 -5.57
N LEU A 384 -13.16 2.26 -5.46
CA LEU A 384 -13.83 1.63 -6.61
C LEU A 384 -15.08 2.39 -7.06
N GLY A 385 -15.63 3.26 -6.21
CA GLY A 385 -16.79 4.08 -6.52
C GLY A 385 -17.52 4.62 -5.29
N TYR A 386 -18.70 5.18 -5.54
CA TYR A 386 -19.45 5.96 -4.57
C TYR A 386 -20.84 5.35 -4.28
N LEU A 387 -21.13 5.09 -3.02
CA LEU A 387 -22.38 4.43 -2.63
C LEU A 387 -23.61 5.31 -2.83
N ASP A 388 -23.50 6.64 -2.84
CA ASP A 388 -24.62 7.53 -3.17
C ASP A 388 -25.06 7.45 -4.65
N ARG A 389 -24.21 6.92 -5.54
CA ARG A 389 -24.47 6.83 -6.99
C ARG A 389 -25.09 5.50 -7.36
N LYS A 390 -26.29 5.57 -7.97
CA LYS A 390 -27.03 4.37 -8.42
C LYS A 390 -26.20 3.49 -9.36
N PHE A 391 -25.50 4.08 -10.32
CA PHE A 391 -24.68 3.34 -11.28
C PHE A 391 -23.56 2.57 -10.57
N ASP A 392 -22.80 3.24 -9.71
CA ASP A 392 -21.69 2.63 -8.98
C ASP A 392 -22.20 1.49 -8.09
N ARG A 393 -23.30 1.68 -7.36
CA ARG A 393 -23.92 0.59 -6.59
C ARG A 393 -24.28 -0.62 -7.45
N THR A 394 -24.86 -0.41 -8.63
CA THR A 394 -25.19 -1.50 -9.56
C THR A 394 -23.93 -2.27 -9.96
N ILE A 395 -22.86 -1.58 -10.34
CA ILE A 395 -21.59 -2.21 -10.73
C ILE A 395 -20.95 -2.95 -9.54
N LEU A 396 -20.87 -2.30 -8.39
CA LEU A 396 -20.23 -2.83 -7.19
C LEU A 396 -20.95 -4.03 -6.58
N THR A 397 -22.23 -4.23 -6.87
CA THR A 397 -23.02 -5.36 -6.34
C THR A 397 -23.30 -6.45 -7.38
N GLN A 398 -23.44 -6.10 -8.66
CA GLN A 398 -23.84 -7.05 -9.71
C GLN A 398 -22.69 -7.47 -10.63
N LYS A 399 -21.54 -6.77 -10.57
CA LYS A 399 -20.42 -6.94 -11.52
C LYS A 399 -19.08 -7.19 -10.82
N GLN A 400 -19.14 -7.84 -9.66
CA GLN A 400 -17.97 -8.12 -8.83
C GLN A 400 -16.98 -9.08 -9.50
N GLU A 401 -17.48 -10.03 -10.29
CA GLU A 401 -16.64 -10.97 -11.04
C GLU A 401 -15.80 -10.27 -12.12
N GLU A 402 -16.41 -9.35 -12.88
CA GLU A 402 -15.71 -8.54 -13.88
C GLU A 402 -14.67 -7.63 -13.22
N ILE A 403 -15.00 -7.00 -12.09
CA ILE A 403 -14.05 -6.19 -11.33
C ILE A 403 -12.88 -7.05 -10.84
N ALA A 404 -13.16 -8.22 -10.27
CA ALA A 404 -12.16 -9.11 -9.72
C ALA A 404 -11.23 -9.68 -10.79
N LYS A 405 -11.74 -10.07 -11.96
CA LYS A 405 -10.94 -10.48 -13.12
C LYS A 405 -10.01 -9.36 -13.57
N GLY A 406 -10.54 -8.14 -13.73
CA GLY A 406 -9.74 -6.97 -14.08
C GLY A 406 -8.61 -6.71 -13.08
N ILE A 407 -8.89 -6.77 -11.79
CA ILE A 407 -7.86 -6.63 -10.75
C ILE A 407 -6.80 -7.73 -10.86
N ALA A 408 -7.21 -9.01 -10.92
CA ALA A 408 -6.28 -10.14 -10.94
C ALA A 408 -5.36 -10.13 -12.17
N VAL A 409 -5.91 -9.87 -13.36
CA VAL A 409 -5.12 -9.77 -14.59
C VAL A 409 -4.25 -8.51 -14.59
N GLY A 410 -4.74 -7.39 -14.05
CA GLY A 410 -3.95 -6.17 -13.88
C GLY A 410 -2.75 -6.36 -12.96
N ILE A 411 -2.94 -7.04 -11.83
CA ILE A 411 -1.85 -7.46 -10.94
C ILE A 411 -0.83 -8.30 -11.71
N TYR A 412 -1.29 -9.35 -12.41
CA TYR A 412 -0.40 -10.23 -13.16
C TYR A 412 0.42 -9.47 -14.22
N SER A 413 -0.23 -8.57 -14.97
CA SER A 413 0.42 -7.70 -15.94
C SER A 413 1.45 -6.78 -15.31
N LEU A 414 1.22 -6.25 -14.10
CA LEU A 414 2.21 -5.43 -13.42
C LEU A 414 3.44 -6.24 -12.98
N LEU A 415 3.28 -7.53 -12.71
CA LEU A 415 4.38 -8.42 -12.33
C LEU A 415 5.21 -8.88 -13.53
N THR A 416 4.57 -9.26 -14.64
CA THR A 416 5.27 -9.89 -15.78
C THR A 416 5.40 -9.03 -17.01
N GLY A 417 4.50 -8.05 -17.16
CA GLY A 417 4.22 -7.37 -18.43
C GLY A 417 3.50 -8.28 -19.42
N PHE A 418 2.74 -7.66 -20.32
CA PHE A 418 2.16 -8.27 -21.52
C PHE A 418 2.73 -7.58 -22.75
N GLU A 419 3.11 -8.39 -23.75
CA GLU A 419 3.67 -7.88 -25.01
C GLU A 419 2.65 -7.04 -25.78
N GLU A 420 1.38 -7.46 -25.75
CA GLU A 420 0.29 -6.79 -26.44
C GLU A 420 -1.01 -6.91 -25.63
N ILE A 421 -1.83 -5.87 -25.63
CA ILE A 421 -3.16 -5.85 -25.00
C ILE A 421 -4.23 -5.92 -26.08
N SER A 422 -4.97 -7.00 -26.27
CA SER A 422 -5.96 -7.13 -27.36
C SER A 422 -7.34 -6.56 -27.02
N ILE A 423 -7.66 -6.45 -25.73
CA ILE A 423 -8.97 -5.97 -25.27
C ILE A 423 -9.25 -4.53 -25.70
N LYS A 424 -10.47 -4.31 -26.23
CA LYS A 424 -10.93 -2.99 -26.64
C LYS A 424 -11.55 -2.27 -25.45
N SER A 425 -10.96 -1.13 -25.08
CA SER A 425 -11.51 -0.23 -24.08
C SER A 425 -11.11 1.21 -24.39
N LYS A 426 -11.97 2.16 -23.99
CA LYS A 426 -11.67 3.59 -24.05
C LYS A 426 -10.40 3.93 -23.26
N PHE A 427 -10.16 3.21 -22.16
CA PHE A 427 -8.98 3.39 -21.32
C PHE A 427 -8.16 2.10 -21.33
N ARG A 428 -7.54 1.84 -22.48
CA ARG A 428 -6.74 0.63 -22.69
C ARG A 428 -5.56 0.57 -21.69
N PRO A 429 -5.41 -0.55 -20.95
CA PRO A 429 -4.21 -0.81 -20.15
C PRO A 429 -2.95 -0.76 -21.00
N SER A 430 -1.81 -0.40 -20.39
CA SER A 430 -0.54 -0.35 -21.12
C SER A 430 0.14 -1.71 -21.28
N GLY A 431 -0.19 -2.69 -20.42
CA GLY A 431 0.49 -3.98 -20.38
C GLY A 431 1.91 -3.93 -19.79
N LYS A 432 2.40 -2.76 -19.35
CA LYS A 432 3.77 -2.64 -18.86
C LYS A 432 3.94 -3.25 -17.47
N ALA A 433 5.04 -3.97 -17.28
CA ALA A 433 5.48 -4.43 -15.98
C ALA A 433 6.03 -3.28 -15.14
N ILE A 434 5.98 -3.44 -13.82
CA ILE A 434 6.83 -2.69 -12.90
C ILE A 434 8.25 -3.23 -13.02
N ASP A 435 9.22 -2.34 -13.08
CA ASP A 435 10.63 -2.70 -12.94
C ASP A 435 10.93 -2.99 -11.47
N PHE A 436 10.91 -4.26 -11.07
CA PHE A 436 11.25 -4.69 -9.72
C PHE A 436 12.75 -4.74 -9.45
N GLU A 437 13.60 -4.77 -10.49
CA GLU A 437 15.05 -4.87 -10.33
C GLU A 437 15.64 -3.60 -9.69
N LYS A 438 15.05 -2.43 -9.95
CA LYS A 438 15.45 -1.18 -9.27
C LYS A 438 15.22 -1.21 -7.75
N TYR A 439 14.45 -2.18 -7.23
CA TYR A 439 14.25 -2.38 -5.79
C TYR A 439 15.25 -3.34 -5.16
N ARG A 440 16.25 -3.82 -5.90
CA ARG A 440 17.32 -4.66 -5.36
C ARG A 440 18.17 -3.85 -4.38
N VAL A 441 18.44 -4.44 -3.21
CA VAL A 441 19.33 -3.89 -2.17
C VAL A 441 20.66 -4.64 -2.16
N SER A 442 20.60 -5.95 -2.39
CA SER A 442 21.76 -6.83 -2.57
C SER A 442 21.37 -8.01 -3.46
N ASP A 443 22.30 -8.93 -3.73
CA ASP A 443 22.03 -10.13 -4.53
C ASP A 443 20.91 -11.00 -3.92
N GLU A 444 20.77 -10.98 -2.60
CA GLU A 444 19.83 -11.85 -1.86
C GLU A 444 18.57 -11.14 -1.36
N LYS A 445 18.53 -9.80 -1.40
CA LYS A 445 17.45 -9.02 -0.76
C LYS A 445 16.98 -7.86 -1.62
N THR A 446 15.67 -7.66 -1.58
CA THR A 446 15.02 -6.47 -2.13
C THR A 446 14.64 -5.50 -1.02
N TYR A 447 14.26 -4.28 -1.42
CA TYR A 447 13.66 -3.29 -0.55
C TYR A 447 12.46 -3.86 0.21
N PHE A 448 11.69 -4.79 -0.37
CA PHE A 448 10.53 -5.39 0.27
C PHE A 448 10.91 -6.36 1.40
N ASP A 449 12.07 -7.02 1.31
CA ASP A 449 12.48 -8.07 2.25
C ASP A 449 13.01 -7.53 3.58
N ILE A 450 13.63 -6.35 3.55
CA ILE A 450 14.34 -5.75 4.69
C ILE A 450 13.41 -5.23 5.78
N VAL A 451 12.10 -5.16 5.52
CA VAL A 451 11.13 -4.50 6.42
C VAL A 451 10.99 -5.15 7.80
N THR A 452 11.39 -6.42 7.94
CA THR A 452 11.29 -7.15 9.22
C THR A 452 12.65 -7.50 9.82
N GLU A 453 13.75 -6.92 9.32
CA GLU A 453 15.10 -7.28 9.76
C GLU A 453 15.56 -6.55 11.03
#